data_AF-A0A7K2XGP3-F1
#
_entry.id   AF-A0A7K2XGP3-F1
#
_cell.length_a   1.000
_cell.length_b   1.000
_cell.length_c   1.000
_cell.angle_alpha   90.00
_cell.angle_beta   90.00
_cell.angle_gamma   90.00
#
_symmetry.space_group_name_H-M   'P 1'
#
loop_
_entity.id
_entity.type
_entity.pdbx_description
1 polymer ?
#
loop_
_entity_poly.entity_id
_entity_poly.type
_entity_poly.pdbx_seq_one_letter_code
_entity_poly.pdbx_strand_id
1 'polypeptide(L)'
;VAAGGGTGALETALRQAESAAAADEGAREVAAHTAFHEEVVALSGNPLLARTMEQLSRQLRLLFGMREESAHMRAQHAEMYRHIAAGDPEAAAASTLLHVRDSRSVALRSLFGV
;
A
#
# COMPACT_ATOMS: atom_id res chain seq x y z
N VAL A 1 5.38 7.29 26.46
CA VAL A 1 5.27 6.18 25.47
C VAL A 1 3.85 6.20 24.94
N ALA A 2 3.64 6.81 23.77
CA ALA A 2 2.32 6.84 23.13
C ALA A 2 2.28 5.73 22.06
N ALA A 3 2.04 4.49 22.49
CA ALA A 3 1.89 3.33 21.61
C ALA A 3 0.41 3.05 21.32
N GLY A 4 -0.28 4.05 20.73
CA GLY A 4 -1.73 3.96 20.47
C GLY A 4 -2.19 4.47 19.11
N GLY A 5 -1.28 4.97 18.26
CA GLY A 5 -1.58 5.43 16.90
C GLY A 5 -1.10 4.49 15.78
N GLY A 6 -0.44 3.38 16.12
CA GLY A 6 0.53 2.69 15.24
C GLY A 6 -0.01 1.63 14.26
N THR A 7 -1.31 1.37 14.19
CA THR A 7 -1.89 0.45 13.19
C THR A 7 -3.35 0.76 12.83
N GLY A 8 -4.06 1.57 13.62
CA GLY A 8 -5.46 1.89 13.37
C GLY A 8 -5.69 2.64 12.06
N ALA A 9 -4.76 3.51 11.64
CA ALA A 9 -4.81 4.19 10.35
C ALA A 9 -4.65 3.20 9.18
N LEU A 10 -3.73 2.22 9.31
CA LEU A 10 -3.55 1.14 8.33
C LEU A 10 -4.82 0.28 8.20
N GLU A 11 -5.41 -0.13 9.33
CA GLU A 11 -6.66 -0.90 9.34
C GLU A 11 -7.81 -0.13 8.70
N THR A 12 -7.90 1.18 8.97
CA THR A 12 -8.91 2.04 8.39
C THR A 12 -8.75 2.15 6.88
N ALA A 13 -7.52 2.34 6.38
CA ALA A 13 -7.23 2.41 4.97
C ALA A 13 -7.60 1.09 4.24
N LEU A 14 -7.27 -0.07 4.83
CA LEU A 14 -7.65 -1.37 4.27
C LEU A 14 -9.17 -1.55 4.20
N ARG A 15 -9.90 -1.24 5.28
CA ARG A 15 -11.37 -1.31 5.27
C ARG A 15 -11.99 -0.39 4.22
N GLN A 16 -11.44 0.80 4.04
CA GLN A 16 -11.90 1.73 3.01
C GLN A 16 -11.65 1.17 1.60
N ALA A 17 -10.50 0.55 1.37
CA ALA A 17 -10.19 -0.08 0.09
C ALA A 17 -11.12 -1.26 -0.20
N GLU A 18 -11.34 -2.14 0.78
CA GLU A 18 -12.27 -3.28 0.65
C GLU A 18 -13.70 -2.81 0.36
N SER A 19 -14.18 -1.78 1.07
CA SER A 19 -15.49 -1.20 0.84
C SER A 19 -15.62 -0.57 -0.55
N ALA A 20 -14.58 0.13 -1.02
CA ALA A 20 -14.58 0.75 -2.34
C ALA A 20 -14.53 -0.31 -3.45
N ALA A 21 -13.74 -1.37 -3.28
CA ALA A 21 -13.68 -2.49 -4.21
C ALA A 21 -15.03 -3.23 -4.31
N ALA A 22 -15.73 -3.42 -3.18
CA ALA A 22 -17.05 -4.04 -3.16
C ALA A 22 -18.13 -3.17 -3.84
N ALA A 23 -17.91 -1.86 -3.90
CA ALA A 23 -18.82 -0.89 -4.51
C ALA A 23 -18.45 -0.53 -5.97
N ASP A 24 -17.43 -1.17 -6.56
CA ASP A 24 -16.92 -0.86 -7.91
C ASP A 24 -16.40 0.59 -8.05
N GLU A 25 -15.82 1.12 -6.97
CA GLU A 25 -15.34 2.51 -6.88
C GLU A 25 -13.81 2.57 -7.00
N GLY A 26 -13.27 2.15 -8.14
CA GLY A 26 -11.82 1.98 -8.34
C GLY A 26 -10.95 3.20 -7.99
N ALA A 27 -11.43 4.43 -8.25
CA ALA A 27 -10.71 5.64 -7.85
C ALA A 27 -10.57 5.79 -6.32
N ARG A 28 -11.62 5.40 -5.58
CA ARG A 28 -11.63 5.43 -4.11
C ARG A 28 -10.79 4.29 -3.54
N GLU A 29 -10.82 3.11 -4.17
CA GLU A 29 -9.94 1.99 -3.83
C GLU A 29 -8.46 2.38 -3.95
N VAL A 30 -8.06 2.95 -5.09
CA VAL A 30 -6.67 3.39 -5.33
C VAL A 30 -6.22 4.46 -4.32
N ALA A 31 -7.12 5.39 -3.97
CA ALA A 31 -6.83 6.40 -2.95
C ALA A 31 -6.61 5.77 -1.56
N ALA A 32 -7.43 4.78 -1.19
CA ALA A 32 -7.30 4.07 0.08
C ALA A 32 -6.01 3.23 0.15
N HIS A 33 -5.64 2.50 -0.90
CA HIS A 33 -4.34 1.79 -0.95
C HIS A 33 -3.14 2.75 -0.95
N THR A 34 -3.26 3.92 -1.60
CA THR A 34 -2.24 4.97 -1.50
C THR A 34 -2.06 5.42 -0.04
N ALA A 35 -3.14 5.70 0.66
CA ALA A 35 -3.10 6.08 2.08
C ALA A 35 -2.49 4.97 2.94
N PHE A 36 -2.80 3.71 2.66
CA PHE A 36 -2.16 2.57 3.32
C PHE A 36 -0.63 2.61 3.18
N HIS A 37 -0.10 2.83 1.98
CA HIS A 37 1.35 2.95 1.77
C HIS A 37 1.96 4.14 2.53
N GLU A 38 1.28 5.28 2.56
CA GLU A 38 1.73 6.47 3.30
C GLU A 38 1.82 6.18 4.81
N GLU A 39 0.84 5.47 5.37
CA GLU A 39 0.85 5.05 6.78
C GLU A 39 1.97 4.02 7.07
N VAL A 40 2.22 3.06 6.18
CA VAL A 40 3.34 2.10 6.35
C VAL A 40 4.67 2.85 6.43
N VAL A 41 4.86 3.86 5.57
CA VAL A 41 6.08 4.68 5.59
C VAL A 41 6.14 5.56 6.85
N ALA A 42 5.02 6.10 7.30
CA ALA A 42 4.94 6.92 8.51
C ALA A 42 5.40 6.14 9.77
N LEU A 43 5.13 4.84 9.84
CA LEU A 43 5.60 3.98 10.94
C LEU A 43 7.12 3.93 11.08
N SER A 44 7.87 4.22 10.02
CA SER A 44 9.32 4.24 10.09
C SER A 44 9.86 5.44 10.90
N GLY A 45 9.03 6.44 11.20
CA GLY A 45 9.44 7.69 11.86
C GLY A 45 10.50 8.49 11.08
N ASN A 46 10.69 8.20 9.79
CA ASN A 46 11.73 8.82 8.97
C ASN A 46 11.11 9.87 8.03
N PRO A 47 11.24 11.18 8.33
CA PRO A 47 10.60 12.22 7.55
C PRO A 47 11.19 12.37 6.14
N LEU A 48 12.45 11.98 5.93
CA LEU A 48 13.06 11.96 4.60
C LEU A 48 12.42 10.86 3.75
N LEU A 49 12.29 9.65 4.31
CA LEU A 49 11.64 8.53 3.61
C LEU A 49 10.18 8.87 3.25
N ALA A 50 9.44 9.45 4.19
CA ALA A 50 8.05 9.88 3.97
C ALA A 50 7.93 10.85 2.78
N ARG A 51 8.77 11.90 2.74
CA ARG A 51 8.77 12.87 1.63
C ARG A 51 9.17 12.25 0.30
N THR A 52 10.19 11.39 0.30
CA THR A 52 10.64 10.69 -0.91
C THR A 52 9.53 9.79 -1.46
N MET A 53 8.87 9.02 -0.59
CA MET A 53 7.79 8.12 -0.99
C MET A 53 6.56 8.89 -1.47
N GLU A 54 6.18 10.01 -0.84
CA GLU A 54 5.08 10.86 -1.29
C GLU A 54 5.29 11.35 -2.73
N GLN A 55 6.51 11.84 -3.03
CA GLN A 55 6.88 12.31 -4.38
C GLN A 55 6.83 11.17 -5.41
N LEU A 56 7.39 10.00 -5.07
CA LEU A 56 7.37 8.82 -5.94
C LEU A 56 5.94 8.35 -6.20
N SER A 57 5.12 8.19 -5.16
CA SER A 57 3.73 7.75 -5.28
C SER A 57 2.91 8.65 -6.20
N ARG A 58 3.13 9.98 -6.15
CA ARG A 58 2.49 10.93 -7.05
C ARG A 58 2.88 10.70 -8.51
N GLN A 59 4.16 10.47 -8.78
CA GLN A 59 4.65 10.18 -10.14
C GLN A 59 4.12 8.84 -10.66
N LEU A 60 4.11 7.80 -9.83
CA LEU A 60 3.60 6.48 -10.20
C LEU A 60 2.10 6.52 -10.52
N ARG A 61 1.29 7.26 -9.76
CA ARG A 61 -0.14 7.46 -10.07
C ARG A 61 -0.36 8.12 -11.44
N LEU A 62 0.49 9.09 -11.82
CA LEU A 62 0.42 9.71 -13.14
C LEU A 62 0.77 8.72 -14.26
N LEU A 63 1.76 7.84 -14.02
CA LEU A 63 2.22 6.87 -15.02
C LEU A 63 1.26 5.68 -15.21
N PHE A 64 0.68 5.17 -14.13
CA PHE A 64 -0.17 3.97 -14.18
C PHE A 64 -1.66 4.27 -14.32
N GLY A 65 -2.08 5.52 -14.07
CA GLY A 65 -3.48 5.90 -13.98
C GLY A 65 -4.17 5.34 -12.72
N MET A 66 -5.48 5.59 -12.60
CA MET A 66 -6.32 5.01 -11.54
C MET A 66 -6.87 3.66 -11.99
N ARG A 67 -6.02 2.65 -12.05
CA ARG A 67 -6.43 1.27 -12.34
C ARG A 67 -6.86 0.58 -11.06
N GLU A 68 -7.94 -0.19 -11.15
CA GLU A 68 -8.37 -1.08 -10.07
C GLU A 68 -7.27 -2.07 -9.68
N GLU A 69 -7.27 -2.41 -8.40
CA GLU A 69 -6.32 -3.36 -7.88
C GLU A 69 -6.78 -4.80 -8.08
N SER A 70 -5.86 -5.61 -8.63
CA SER A 70 -6.06 -7.05 -8.72
C SER A 70 -6.26 -7.65 -7.33
N ALA A 71 -7.06 -8.72 -7.24
CA ALA A 71 -7.28 -9.43 -5.98
C ALA A 71 -5.97 -9.91 -5.31
N HIS A 72 -4.94 -10.19 -6.11
CA HIS A 72 -3.60 -10.55 -5.61
C HIS A 72 -2.95 -9.42 -4.81
N MET A 73 -3.01 -8.17 -5.31
CA MET A 73 -2.41 -7.01 -4.61
C MET A 73 -3.15 -6.69 -3.31
N ARG A 74 -4.49 -6.71 -3.36
CA ARG A 74 -5.33 -6.58 -2.15
C ARG A 74 -4.95 -7.59 -1.07
N ALA A 75 -4.77 -8.86 -1.45
CA ALA A 75 -4.34 -9.89 -0.51
C ALA A 75 -2.95 -9.62 0.09
N GLN A 76 -2.03 -9.05 -0.68
CA GLN A 76 -0.71 -8.67 -0.19
C GLN A 76 -0.75 -7.52 0.81
N HIS A 77 -1.59 -6.50 0.59
CA HIS A 77 -1.76 -5.42 1.58
C HIS A 77 -2.30 -5.94 2.90
N ALA A 78 -3.28 -6.85 2.86
CA ALA A 78 -3.82 -7.51 4.05
C ALA A 78 -2.73 -8.30 4.80
N GLU A 79 -1.89 -9.05 4.09
CA GLU A 79 -0.80 -9.80 4.71
C GLU A 79 0.28 -8.90 5.32
N MET A 80 0.65 -7.82 4.62
CA MET A 80 1.55 -6.79 5.16
C MET A 80 1.02 -6.22 6.47
N TYR A 81 -0.25 -5.80 6.50
CA TYR A 81 -0.88 -5.30 7.73
C TYR A 81 -0.84 -6.33 8.85
N ARG A 82 -1.13 -7.59 8.54
CA ARG A 82 -1.16 -8.68 9.54
C ARG A 82 0.20 -8.85 10.22
N HIS A 83 1.30 -8.80 9.47
CA HIS A 83 2.65 -8.86 10.03
C HIS A 83 3.02 -7.61 10.84
N ILE A 84 2.66 -6.42 10.33
CA ILE A 84 2.88 -5.16 11.04
C ILE A 84 2.11 -5.14 12.37
N ALA A 85 0.85 -5.54 12.36
CA ALA A 85 -0.01 -5.60 13.54
C ALA A 85 0.43 -6.65 14.57
N ALA A 86 1.05 -7.74 14.10
CA ALA A 86 1.68 -8.73 14.97
C ALA A 86 2.99 -8.25 15.61
N GLY A 87 3.54 -7.11 15.16
CA GLY A 87 4.84 -6.62 15.61
C GLY A 87 6.00 -7.47 15.13
N ASP A 88 5.86 -8.12 13.97
CA ASP A 88 6.90 -8.96 13.34
C ASP A 88 7.59 -8.16 12.20
N PRO A 89 8.70 -7.46 12.49
CA PRO A 89 9.36 -6.60 11.52
C PRO A 89 10.03 -7.38 10.38
N GLU A 90 10.48 -8.61 10.63
CA GLU A 90 11.13 -9.42 9.59
C GLU A 90 10.10 -9.89 8.57
N ALA A 91 8.97 -10.44 9.03
CA ALA A 91 7.90 -10.85 8.15
C ALA A 91 7.28 -9.65 7.43
N ALA A 92 7.09 -8.51 8.11
CA ALA A 92 6.59 -7.29 7.50
C ALA A 92 7.53 -6.77 6.38
N ALA A 93 8.85 -6.82 6.60
CA ALA A 93 9.83 -6.44 5.59
C ALA A 93 9.80 -7.40 4.40
N ALA A 94 9.73 -8.71 4.65
CA ALA A 94 9.68 -9.73 3.62
C ALA A 94 8.42 -9.62 2.75
N SER A 95 7.25 -9.47 3.35
CA SER A 95 5.97 -9.32 2.64
C SER A 95 5.91 -8.02 1.84
N THR A 96 6.43 -6.92 2.41
CA THR A 96 6.49 -5.62 1.71
C THR A 96 7.41 -5.69 0.49
N LEU A 97 8.58 -6.34 0.61
CA LEU A 97 9.50 -6.52 -0.51
C LEU A 97 8.88 -7.37 -1.63
N LEU A 98 8.16 -8.44 -1.27
CA LEU A 98 7.43 -9.26 -2.24
C LEU A 98 6.39 -8.43 -2.99
N HIS A 99 5.58 -7.66 -2.26
CA HIS A 99 4.59 -6.76 -2.84
C HIS A 99 5.22 -5.76 -3.83
N VAL A 100 6.33 -5.10 -3.47
CA VAL A 100 7.02 -4.17 -4.36
C VAL A 100 7.52 -4.85 -5.65
N ARG A 101 8.01 -6.09 -5.55
CA ARG A 101 8.47 -6.87 -6.72
C ARG A 101 7.31 -7.25 -7.64
N ASP A 102 6.18 -7.62 -7.07
CA ASP A 102 4.98 -7.96 -7.83
C ASP A 102 4.39 -6.71 -8.49
N SER A 103 4.29 -5.59 -7.75
CA SER A 103 3.84 -4.29 -8.26
C SER A 103 4.71 -3.82 -9.43
N ARG A 104 6.04 -3.97 -9.32
CA ARG A 104 6.95 -3.73 -10.44
C ARG A 104 6.65 -4.61 -11.65
N SER A 105 6.38 -5.89 -11.43
CA SER A 105 6.07 -6.82 -12.52
C SER A 105 4.76 -6.46 -13.22
N VAL A 106 3.72 -6.08 -12.47
CA VAL A 106 2.44 -5.59 -13.01
C VAL A 106 2.61 -4.29 -13.78
N ALA A 107 3.40 -3.35 -13.24
CA ALA A 107 3.72 -2.08 -13.87
C ALA A 107 4.42 -2.27 -15.23
N LEU A 108 5.45 -3.12 -15.29
CA LEU A 108 6.17 -3.39 -16.53
C LEU A 108 5.29 -4.03 -17.59
N ARG A 109 4.48 -5.04 -17.21
CA ARG A 109 3.49 -5.64 -18.11
C ARG A 109 2.50 -4.60 -18.63
N SER A 110 2.03 -3.71 -17.76
CA SER A 110 1.04 -2.69 -18.13
C SER A 110 1.59 -1.62 -19.07
N LEU A 111 2.85 -1.22 -18.89
CA LEU A 111 3.49 -0.17 -19.70
C LEU A 111 4.06 -0.70 -21.02
N PHE A 112 4.60 -1.91 -21.02
CA PHE A 112 5.42 -2.41 -22.12
C PHE A 112 4.93 -3.73 -22.72
N GLY A 113 3.93 -4.38 -22.13
CA GLY A 113 3.36 -5.63 -22.65
C GLY A 113 4.29 -6.85 -22.59
N VAL A 114 5.40 -6.77 -21.84
CA VAL A 114 6.40 -7.84 -21.65
C VAL A 114 6.28 -8.51 -20.28
#